data_AF-A0A9Q3UMQ3-F1
#
_entry.id   AF-A0A9Q3UMQ3-F1
#
_cell.length_a   1.000
_cell.length_b   1.000
_cell.length_c   1.000
_cell.angle_alpha   90.00
_cell.angle_beta   90.00
_cell.angle_gamma   90.00
#
_symmetry.space_group_name_H-M   'P 1'
#
loop_
_entity.id
_entity.type
_entity.pdbx_description
1 polymer ?
#
loop_
_entity_poly.entity_id
_entity_poly.type
_entity_poly.pdbx_seq_one_letter_code
_entity_poly.pdbx_strand_id
1 'polypeptide(L)'
;MKYLDTARRQRGVALLVALMILVIVSLMGITAMKTSMFSSKISTGTQVDAMSFEGAESAVEDAFGYLYTMSSAELQPFLNGQVMQRCLTASGVSLSACQNNDRMDSRGLVRAGSRTRQKGMQSVSGGQVSMTGSGSMIVDYTFEIMGDSEIEQFEVDDHHLQQALKRGMVASSDFNNIGQE
;
A
#
# COMPACT_ATOMS: atom_id res chain seq x y z
N MET A 1 -20.80 59.95 -54.69
CA MET A 1 -21.40 58.66 -54.30
C MET A 1 -20.36 57.53 -54.45
N LYS A 2 -19.27 57.56 -53.66
CA LYS A 2 -18.15 56.59 -53.72
C LYS A 2 -17.87 55.87 -52.38
N TYR A 3 -18.62 56.20 -51.33
CA TYR A 3 -18.38 55.68 -49.97
C TYR A 3 -19.26 54.46 -49.61
N LEU A 4 -20.28 54.12 -50.41
CA LEU A 4 -21.20 53.02 -50.10
C LEU A 4 -20.64 51.62 -50.44
N ASP A 5 -19.75 51.51 -51.42
CA ASP A 5 -19.13 50.22 -51.80
C ASP A 5 -18.07 49.74 -50.78
N THR A 6 -17.30 50.68 -50.21
CA THR A 6 -16.28 50.36 -49.20
C THR A 6 -16.92 49.80 -47.93
N ALA A 7 -18.07 50.33 -47.50
CA ALA A 7 -18.78 49.87 -46.31
C ALA A 7 -19.31 48.43 -46.45
N ARG A 8 -19.78 48.04 -47.64
CA ARG A 8 -20.30 46.69 -47.90
C ARG A 8 -19.18 45.65 -47.99
N ARG A 9 -18.04 46.02 -48.59
CA ARG A 9 -16.82 45.19 -48.65
C ARG A 9 -16.13 45.04 -47.28
N GLN A 10 -16.13 46.10 -46.45
CA GLN A 10 -15.63 46.07 -45.07
C GLN A 10 -16.49 45.20 -44.14
N ARG A 11 -17.82 45.13 -44.34
CA ARG A 11 -18.71 44.26 -43.56
C ARG A 11 -18.41 42.76 -43.72
N GLY A 12 -18.07 42.31 -44.94
CA GLY A 12 -17.71 40.90 -45.16
C GLY A 12 -16.39 40.49 -44.51
N VAL A 13 -15.40 41.40 -44.55
CA VAL A 13 -14.10 41.18 -43.89
C VAL A 13 -14.24 41.15 -42.37
N ALA A 14 -15.07 42.03 -41.80
CA ALA A 14 -15.32 42.04 -40.35
C ALA A 14 -15.97 40.72 -39.86
N LEU A 15 -16.88 40.14 -40.64
CA LEU A 15 -17.48 38.83 -40.34
C LEU A 15 -16.44 37.70 -40.35
N LEU A 16 -15.51 37.70 -41.31
CA LEU A 16 -14.44 36.70 -41.39
C LEU A 16 -13.50 36.82 -40.19
N VAL A 17 -13.08 38.04 -39.84
CA VAL A 17 -12.21 38.28 -38.68
C VAL A 17 -12.90 37.85 -37.38
N ALA A 18 -14.19 38.18 -37.21
CA ALA A 18 -14.96 37.73 -36.05
C ALA A 18 -15.03 36.19 -35.97
N LEU A 19 -15.24 35.52 -37.10
CA LEU A 19 -15.25 34.06 -37.19
C LEU A 19 -13.88 33.46 -36.84
N MET A 20 -12.79 34.05 -37.34
CA MET A 20 -11.43 33.61 -36.99
C MET A 20 -11.14 33.75 -35.50
N ILE A 21 -11.53 34.87 -34.89
CA ILE A 21 -11.37 35.07 -33.44
C ILE A 21 -12.20 34.04 -32.68
N LEU A 22 -13.45 33.79 -33.07
CA LEU A 22 -14.29 32.76 -32.46
C LEU A 22 -13.67 31.37 -32.54
N VAL A 23 -13.09 31.01 -33.69
CA VAL A 23 -12.39 29.73 -33.87
C VAL A 23 -11.18 29.62 -32.94
N ILE A 24 -10.35 30.66 -32.87
CA ILE A 24 -9.16 30.69 -32.00
C ILE A 24 -9.57 30.55 -30.54
N VAL A 25 -10.55 31.34 -30.08
CA VAL A 25 -11.04 31.29 -28.68
C VAL A 25 -11.66 29.93 -28.38
N SER A 26 -12.40 29.33 -29.31
CA SER A 26 -12.96 27.99 -29.16
C SER A 26 -11.86 26.92 -29.00
N LEU A 27 -10.82 26.97 -29.85
CA LEU A 27 -9.68 26.05 -29.75
C LEU A 27 -8.93 26.22 -28.42
N MET A 28 -8.73 27.46 -27.97
CA MET A 28 -8.15 27.74 -26.66
C MET A 28 -9.01 27.16 -25.52
N GLY A 29 -10.33 27.35 -25.57
CA GLY A 29 -11.26 26.81 -24.58
C GLY A 29 -11.25 25.28 -24.53
N ILE A 30 -11.28 24.60 -25.69
CA ILE A 30 -11.23 23.14 -25.77
C ILE A 30 -9.89 22.61 -25.22
N THR A 31 -8.78 23.27 -25.56
CA THR A 31 -7.44 22.87 -25.10
C THR A 31 -7.36 22.99 -23.58
N ALA A 32 -7.83 24.09 -23.01
CA ALA A 32 -7.89 24.28 -21.56
C ALA A 32 -8.74 23.19 -20.88
N MET A 33 -9.93 22.88 -21.41
CA MET A 33 -10.79 21.83 -20.85
C MET A 33 -10.14 20.44 -20.89
N LYS A 34 -9.45 20.10 -21.99
CA LYS A 34 -8.71 18.84 -22.11
C LYS A 34 -7.60 18.74 -21.07
N THR A 35 -6.83 19.80 -20.86
CA THR A 35 -5.78 19.85 -19.84
C THR A 35 -6.36 19.67 -18.44
N SER A 36 -7.46 20.36 -18.11
CA SER A 36 -8.12 20.20 -16.81
C SER A 36 -8.60 18.78 -16.55
N MET A 37 -9.18 18.12 -17.57
CA MET A 37 -9.61 16.72 -17.44
C MET A 37 -8.43 15.76 -17.24
N PHE A 38 -7.31 16.00 -17.93
CA PHE A 38 -6.10 15.20 -17.76
C PHE A 38 -5.53 15.36 -16.35
N SER A 39 -5.41 16.60 -15.86
CA SER A 39 -4.94 16.86 -14.49
C SER A 39 -5.86 16.24 -13.44
N SER A 40 -7.17 16.24 -13.65
CA SER A 40 -8.14 15.58 -12.76
C SER A 40 -7.90 14.07 -12.70
N LYS A 41 -7.70 13.42 -13.85
CA LYS A 41 -7.40 11.97 -13.90
C LYS A 41 -6.10 11.62 -13.18
N ILE A 42 -5.05 12.42 -13.36
CA ILE A 42 -3.80 12.24 -12.62
C ILE A 42 -4.06 12.37 -11.12
N SER A 43 -4.76 13.41 -10.69
CA SER A 43 -5.08 13.62 -9.28
C SER A 43 -5.85 12.46 -8.67
N THR A 44 -6.80 11.88 -9.41
CA THR A 44 -7.53 10.68 -8.97
C THR A 44 -6.59 9.49 -8.89
N GLY A 45 -5.73 9.28 -9.89
CA GLY A 45 -4.73 8.19 -9.87
C GLY A 45 -3.82 8.29 -8.64
N THR A 46 -3.25 9.46 -8.38
CA THR A 46 -2.39 9.67 -7.19
C THR A 46 -3.15 9.50 -5.87
N GLN A 47 -4.45 9.81 -5.85
CA GLN A 47 -5.27 9.63 -4.65
C GLN A 47 -5.55 8.14 -4.39
N VAL A 48 -5.84 7.37 -5.44
CA VAL A 48 -6.06 5.93 -5.33
C VAL A 48 -4.76 5.22 -4.89
N ASP A 49 -3.63 5.61 -5.46
CA ASP A 49 -2.30 5.10 -5.10
C ASP A 49 -1.93 5.39 -3.64
N ALA A 50 -2.21 6.61 -3.17
CA ALA A 50 -2.03 6.95 -1.75
C ALA A 50 -2.94 6.12 -0.83
N MET A 51 -4.16 5.82 -1.27
CA MET A 51 -5.12 5.02 -0.51
C MET A 51 -4.71 3.54 -0.44
N SER A 52 -4.17 2.96 -1.52
CA SER A 52 -3.63 1.60 -1.48
C SER A 52 -2.42 1.54 -0.54
N PHE A 53 -1.50 2.50 -0.64
CA PHE A 53 -0.34 2.60 0.25
C PHE A 53 -0.74 2.71 1.73
N GLU A 54 -1.69 3.59 2.07
CA GLU A 54 -2.19 3.75 3.44
C GLU A 54 -2.83 2.46 3.96
N GLY A 55 -3.56 1.73 3.10
CA GLY A 55 -4.11 0.42 3.44
C GLY A 55 -3.03 -0.62 3.75
N ALA A 56 -1.97 -0.69 2.94
CA ALA A 56 -0.87 -1.63 3.15
C ALA A 56 -0.13 -1.31 4.45
N GLU A 57 0.18 -0.03 4.70
CA GLU A 57 0.86 0.41 5.92
C GLU A 57 0.03 0.15 7.17
N SER A 58 -1.28 0.41 7.12
CA SER A 58 -2.19 0.09 8.23
C SER A 58 -2.15 -1.40 8.58
N ALA A 59 -2.05 -2.27 7.57
CA ALA A 59 -1.95 -3.71 7.78
C ALA A 59 -0.61 -4.15 8.37
N VAL A 60 0.49 -3.46 7.99
CA VAL A 60 1.81 -3.67 8.59
C VAL A 60 1.82 -3.21 10.04
N GLU A 61 1.29 -2.01 10.33
CA GLU A 61 1.25 -1.44 11.68
C GLU A 61 0.45 -2.34 12.64
N ASP A 62 -0.71 -2.83 12.21
CA ASP A 62 -1.51 -3.75 13.01
C ASP A 62 -0.79 -5.10 13.25
N ALA A 63 -0.16 -5.68 12.22
CA ALA A 63 0.63 -6.89 12.39
C ALA A 63 1.83 -6.69 13.31
N PHE A 64 2.50 -5.54 13.21
CA PHE A 64 3.60 -5.17 14.08
C PHE A 64 3.14 -5.02 15.55
N GLY A 65 2.03 -4.33 15.78
CA GLY A 65 1.42 -4.19 17.10
C GLY A 65 1.07 -5.54 17.70
N TYR A 66 0.44 -6.42 16.91
CA TYR A 66 0.11 -7.78 17.34
C TYR A 66 1.36 -8.59 17.69
N LEU A 67 2.38 -8.59 16.82
CA LEU A 67 3.66 -9.26 17.04
C LEU A 67 4.36 -8.79 18.33
N TYR A 68 4.24 -7.51 18.66
CA TYR A 68 4.83 -6.96 19.89
C TYR A 68 4.14 -7.49 21.15
N THR A 69 2.82 -7.65 21.10
CA THR A 69 1.99 -8.15 22.23
C THR A 69 2.07 -9.67 22.45
N MET A 70 2.53 -10.42 21.45
CA MET A 70 2.66 -11.87 21.55
C MET A 70 3.68 -12.31 22.62
N SER A 71 3.33 -13.39 23.30
CA SER A 71 4.17 -14.07 24.28
C SER A 71 5.18 -15.02 23.60
N SER A 72 6.24 -15.39 24.32
CA SER A 72 7.28 -16.31 23.82
C SER A 72 6.75 -17.69 23.42
N ALA A 73 5.61 -18.13 23.97
CA ALA A 73 4.98 -19.40 23.61
C ALA A 73 4.32 -19.34 22.23
N GLU A 74 3.73 -18.20 21.89
CA GLU A 74 3.06 -17.97 20.59
C GLU A 74 4.04 -17.74 19.44
N LEU A 75 5.33 -17.51 19.76
CA LEU A 75 6.40 -17.41 18.76
C LEU A 75 6.92 -18.78 18.29
N GLN A 76 6.71 -19.85 19.06
CA GLN A 76 7.20 -21.19 18.73
C GLN A 76 6.68 -21.74 17.38
N PRO A 77 5.41 -21.56 16.99
CA PRO A 77 4.91 -22.08 15.72
C PRO A 77 5.60 -21.43 14.50
N PHE A 78 6.10 -20.20 14.63
CA PHE A 78 6.82 -19.51 13.56
C PHE A 78 8.18 -20.16 13.26
N LEU A 79 8.80 -20.82 14.26
CA LEU A 79 10.01 -21.64 14.06
C LEU A 79 9.79 -22.80 13.11
N ASN A 80 8.55 -23.30 13.02
CA ASN A 80 8.16 -24.37 12.11
C ASN A 80 7.72 -23.82 10.73
N GLY A 81 8.05 -22.56 10.41
CA GLY A 81 7.71 -21.93 9.14
C GLY A 81 6.25 -21.48 9.02
N GLN A 82 5.52 -21.37 10.13
CA GLN A 82 4.16 -20.82 10.09
C GLN A 82 4.17 -19.35 9.69
N VAL A 83 3.14 -18.98 8.93
CA VAL A 83 2.91 -17.63 8.43
C VAL A 83 1.67 -17.10 9.13
N MET A 84 1.79 -15.95 9.78
CA MET A 84 0.62 -15.25 10.31
C MET A 84 0.02 -14.41 9.20
N GLN A 85 -1.29 -14.56 9.01
CA GLN A 85 -2.05 -13.73 8.10
C GLN A 85 -3.07 -12.94 8.91
N ARG A 86 -3.20 -11.65 8.58
CA ARG A 86 -4.19 -10.77 9.18
C ARG A 86 -4.90 -10.01 8.09
N CYS A 87 -6.21 -9.81 8.26
CA CYS A 87 -7.00 -8.99 7.35
C CYS A 87 -7.69 -7.87 8.12
N LEU A 88 -7.59 -6.66 7.60
CA LEU A 88 -8.28 -5.50 8.12
C LEU A 88 -9.67 -5.42 7.48
N THR A 89 -10.70 -5.46 8.30
CA THR A 89 -12.08 -5.27 7.89
C THR A 89 -12.67 -4.05 8.58
N ALA A 90 -13.77 -3.52 8.04
CA ALA A 90 -14.50 -2.42 8.69
C ALA A 90 -15.00 -2.76 10.11
N SER A 91 -15.09 -4.05 10.46
CA SER A 91 -15.53 -4.54 11.77
C SER A 91 -14.38 -4.88 12.74
N GLY A 92 -13.12 -4.81 12.29
CA GLY A 92 -11.95 -5.10 13.11
C GLY A 92 -10.88 -5.87 12.34
N VAL A 93 -10.18 -6.77 13.03
CA VAL A 93 -9.10 -7.54 12.41
C VAL A 93 -9.37 -9.04 12.54
N SER A 94 -9.27 -9.76 11.42
CA SER A 94 -9.35 -11.22 11.39
C SER A 94 -7.96 -11.85 11.31
N LEU A 95 -7.79 -13.02 11.92
CA LEU A 95 -6.54 -13.81 11.93
C LEU A 95 -6.45 -14.77 10.73
N SER A 96 -6.84 -14.29 9.54
CA SER A 96 -6.85 -15.06 8.29
C SER A 96 -6.44 -14.20 7.11
N ALA A 97 -6.14 -14.83 5.97
CA ALA A 97 -6.02 -14.10 4.70
C ALA A 97 -7.31 -13.36 4.36
N CYS A 98 -7.16 -12.18 3.75
CA CYS A 98 -8.31 -11.44 3.22
C CYS A 98 -9.04 -12.24 2.15
N GLN A 99 -10.36 -12.32 2.30
CA GLN A 99 -11.28 -12.83 1.30
C GLN A 99 -11.67 -11.72 0.32
N ASN A 100 -12.29 -12.10 -0.80
CA ASN A 100 -12.69 -11.13 -1.83
C ASN A 100 -13.67 -10.04 -1.35
N ASN A 101 -14.45 -10.36 -0.32
CA ASN A 101 -15.47 -9.48 0.25
C ASN A 101 -14.96 -8.66 1.45
N ASP A 102 -13.74 -8.90 1.91
CA ASP A 102 -13.17 -8.18 3.03
C ASP A 102 -12.72 -6.79 2.57
N ARG A 103 -13.26 -5.76 3.23
CA ARG A 103 -12.95 -4.36 2.95
C ARG A 103 -12.64 -3.66 4.25
N MET A 104 -11.54 -2.92 4.26
CA MET A 104 -11.07 -2.13 5.39
C MET A 104 -11.96 -0.89 5.61
N ASP A 105 -12.50 -0.32 4.53
CA ASP A 105 -13.27 0.91 4.58
C ASP A 105 -14.79 0.69 4.42
N SER A 106 -15.56 1.67 4.89
CA SER A 106 -17.03 1.64 4.80
C SER A 106 -17.55 1.83 3.38
N ARG A 107 -16.72 2.39 2.47
CA ARG A 107 -17.05 2.55 1.06
C ARG A 107 -16.89 1.24 0.28
N GLY A 108 -16.25 0.24 0.88
CA GLY A 108 -16.03 -1.06 0.28
C GLY A 108 -15.06 -1.01 -0.89
N LEU A 109 -14.02 -0.17 -0.83
CA LEU A 109 -13.05 0.02 -1.91
C LEU A 109 -11.72 -0.68 -1.63
N VAL A 110 -11.21 -0.55 -0.41
CA VAL A 110 -9.84 -0.97 -0.07
C VAL A 110 -9.88 -2.33 0.61
N ARG A 111 -9.14 -3.29 0.06
CA ARG A 111 -8.84 -4.57 0.70
C ARG A 111 -7.41 -4.51 1.21
N ALA A 112 -7.22 -4.60 2.52
CA ALA A 112 -5.91 -4.50 3.15
C ALA A 112 -5.66 -5.68 4.08
N GLY A 113 -4.50 -6.32 3.94
CA GLY A 113 -4.10 -7.44 4.76
C GLY A 113 -2.59 -7.49 4.95
N SER A 114 -2.14 -8.36 5.84
CA SER A 114 -0.72 -8.53 6.09
C SER A 114 -0.34 -9.99 6.28
N ARG A 115 0.90 -10.29 5.94
CA ARG A 115 1.51 -11.60 6.02
C ARG A 115 2.83 -11.47 6.75
N THR A 116 2.95 -12.10 7.90
CA THR A 116 4.16 -12.10 8.71
C THR A 116 4.82 -13.47 8.68
N ARG A 117 6.11 -13.51 8.37
CA ARG A 117 6.94 -14.72 8.36
C ARG A 117 8.18 -14.50 9.21
N GLN A 118 8.64 -15.54 9.88
CA GLN A 118 9.97 -15.52 10.46
C GLN A 118 11.00 -15.75 9.35
N LYS A 119 11.99 -14.87 9.26
CA LYS A 119 13.11 -14.98 8.31
C LYS A 119 14.33 -15.66 8.93
N GLY A 120 14.53 -15.44 10.22
CA GLY A 120 15.67 -16.01 10.94
C GLY A 120 15.69 -15.63 12.40
N MET A 121 16.73 -16.06 13.09
CA MET A 121 16.94 -15.80 14.51
C MET A 121 18.44 -15.76 14.80
N GLN A 122 18.85 -14.89 15.71
CA GLN A 122 20.25 -14.73 16.09
C GLN A 122 20.37 -14.71 17.61
N SER A 123 21.42 -15.33 18.14
CA SER A 123 21.70 -15.29 19.59
C SER A 123 22.11 -13.88 20.01
N VAL A 124 21.58 -13.42 21.15
CA VAL A 124 21.99 -12.13 21.73
C VAL A 124 23.40 -12.26 22.31
N SER A 125 24.28 -11.29 21.99
CA SER A 125 25.63 -11.24 22.55
C SER A 125 25.60 -11.17 24.08
N GLY A 126 26.27 -12.12 24.75
CA GLY A 126 26.28 -12.26 26.22
C GLY A 126 25.18 -13.16 26.80
N GLY A 127 24.33 -13.77 25.97
CA GLY A 127 23.39 -14.79 26.41
C GLY A 127 24.12 -16.07 26.84
N GLN A 128 23.84 -16.57 28.05
CA GLN A 128 24.39 -17.85 28.51
C GLN A 128 23.86 -19.00 27.65
N VAL A 129 24.72 -19.62 26.86
CA VAL A 129 24.40 -20.85 26.12
C VAL A 129 24.57 -22.02 27.08
N SER A 130 23.47 -22.46 27.70
CA SER A 130 23.50 -23.64 28.57
C SER A 130 23.58 -24.90 27.71
N MET A 131 24.71 -25.60 27.76
CA MET A 131 24.95 -26.85 26.99
C MET A 131 24.31 -28.10 27.62
N THR A 132 23.61 -27.94 28.75
CA THR A 132 22.74 -28.99 29.31
C THR A 132 21.43 -28.97 28.52
N GLY A 133 21.02 -30.13 27.98
CA GLY A 133 19.94 -30.28 26.98
C GLY A 133 18.51 -29.85 27.37
N SER A 134 18.36 -29.05 28.42
CA SER A 134 17.11 -28.45 28.90
C SER A 134 17.18 -26.92 29.06
N GLY A 135 18.25 -26.27 28.60
CA GLY A 135 18.41 -24.81 28.71
C GLY A 135 17.64 -24.04 27.64
N SER A 136 16.99 -22.93 28.01
CA SER A 136 16.50 -21.94 27.05
C SER A 136 17.55 -20.84 26.84
N MET A 137 17.64 -20.33 25.60
CA MET A 137 18.53 -19.22 25.24
C MET A 137 17.73 -18.04 24.70
N ILE A 138 18.23 -16.84 24.94
CA ILE A 138 17.62 -15.60 24.46
C ILE A 138 18.12 -15.32 23.05
N VAL A 139 17.18 -15.16 22.12
CA VAL A 139 17.44 -14.91 20.70
C VAL A 139 16.63 -13.69 20.23
N ASP A 140 17.18 -12.99 19.26
CA ASP A 140 16.48 -11.96 18.51
C ASP A 140 15.93 -12.60 17.23
N TYR A 141 14.61 -12.72 17.15
CA TYR A 141 13.88 -13.17 15.97
C TYR A 141 13.76 -12.03 14.96
N THR A 142 14.06 -12.32 13.70
CA THR A 142 13.81 -11.42 12.58
C THR A 142 12.52 -11.85 11.89
N PHE A 143 11.50 -11.01 11.98
CA PHE A 143 10.22 -11.17 11.29
C PHE A 143 10.18 -10.26 10.08
N GLU A 144 9.61 -10.77 8.99
CA GLU A 144 9.31 -10.03 7.78
C GLU A 144 7.79 -9.89 7.70
N ILE A 145 7.31 -8.65 7.72
CA ILE A 145 5.90 -8.28 7.66
C ILE A 145 5.67 -7.67 6.29
N MET A 146 4.84 -8.31 5.47
CA MET A 146 4.38 -7.80 4.19
C MET A 146 2.93 -7.33 4.35
N GLY A 147 2.67 -6.04 4.20
CA GLY A 147 1.33 -5.50 3.99
C GLY A 147 0.99 -5.56 2.51
N ASP A 148 -0.21 -6.01 2.21
CA ASP A 148 -0.78 -6.10 0.89
C ASP A 148 -2.06 -5.25 0.88
N SER A 149 -2.24 -4.41 -0.14
CA SER A 149 -3.43 -3.58 -0.29
C SER A 149 -3.87 -3.53 -1.73
N GLU A 150 -5.18 -3.59 -1.97
CA GLU A 150 -5.75 -3.67 -3.30
C GLU A 150 -7.02 -2.85 -3.40
N ILE A 151 -7.12 -2.08 -4.49
CA ILE A 151 -8.30 -1.33 -4.88
C ILE A 151 -8.73 -1.83 -6.27
N GLU A 152 -9.53 -2.89 -6.26
CA GLU A 152 -9.97 -3.64 -7.43
C GLU A 152 -10.61 -2.76 -8.52
N GLN A 153 -11.38 -1.74 -8.14
CA GLN A 153 -12.07 -0.85 -9.08
C GLN A 153 -11.11 -0.05 -9.99
N PHE A 154 -9.88 0.19 -9.52
CA PHE A 154 -8.88 0.98 -10.22
C PHE A 154 -7.67 0.17 -10.66
N GLU A 155 -7.67 -1.15 -10.45
CA GLU A 155 -6.55 -2.04 -10.74
C GLU A 155 -5.23 -1.56 -10.11
N VAL A 156 -5.31 -1.07 -8.86
CA VAL A 156 -4.15 -0.62 -8.08
C VAL A 156 -3.92 -1.59 -6.93
N ASP A 157 -2.71 -2.12 -6.87
CA ASP A 157 -2.19 -2.91 -5.76
C ASP A 157 -0.92 -2.28 -5.19
N ASP A 158 -0.73 -2.41 -3.88
CA ASP A 158 0.48 -1.96 -3.18
C ASP A 158 0.96 -3.06 -2.23
N HIS A 159 2.29 -3.20 -2.15
CA HIS A 159 2.96 -4.21 -1.34
C HIS A 159 4.07 -3.55 -0.53
N HIS A 160 3.94 -3.53 0.79
CA HIS A 160 4.92 -2.94 1.69
C HIS A 160 5.58 -4.01 2.56
N LEU A 161 6.89 -4.19 2.42
CA LEU A 161 7.66 -5.10 3.24
C LEU A 161 8.48 -4.35 4.30
N GLN A 162 8.27 -4.69 5.56
CA GLN A 162 9.04 -4.19 6.69
C GLN A 162 9.61 -5.33 7.52
N GLN A 163 10.75 -5.09 8.17
CA GLN A 163 11.38 -6.05 9.07
C GLN A 163 11.22 -5.62 10.52
N ALA A 164 10.89 -6.58 11.37
CA ALA A 164 10.72 -6.39 12.80
C ALA A 164 11.64 -7.32 13.57
N LEU A 165 12.27 -6.79 14.62
CA LEU A 165 13.07 -7.58 15.56
C LEU A 165 12.28 -7.81 16.83
N LYS A 166 12.16 -9.06 17.26
CA LYS A 166 11.52 -9.42 18.52
C LYS A 166 12.44 -10.32 19.32
N ARG A 167 12.73 -9.91 20.55
CA ARG A 167 13.48 -10.74 21.50
C ARG A 167 12.56 -11.78 22.12
N GLY A 168 13.01 -13.03 22.16
CA GLY A 168 12.31 -14.12 22.83
C GLY A 168 13.26 -15.20 23.30
N MET A 169 12.68 -16.25 23.88
CA MET A 169 13.42 -17.43 24.31
C MET A 169 13.16 -18.57 23.33
N VAL A 170 14.18 -19.37 23.07
CA VAL A 170 14.09 -20.63 22.32
C VAL A 170 14.74 -21.73 23.12
N ALA A 171 14.29 -22.97 22.97
CA ALA A 171 15.02 -24.11 23.54
C ALA A 171 16.37 -24.27 22.82
N SER A 172 17.43 -24.58 23.58
CA SER A 172 18.77 -24.75 23.00
C SER A 172 18.84 -25.92 22.00
N SER A 173 17.94 -26.90 22.11
CA SER A 173 17.77 -27.98 21.12
C SER A 173 17.29 -27.48 19.77
N ASP A 174 16.37 -26.52 19.76
CA ASP A 174 15.71 -26.06 18.53
C ASP A 174 16.62 -25.06 17.83
N PHE A 175 17.32 -24.20 18.56
CA PHE A 175 18.33 -23.30 18.00
C PHE A 175 19.42 -24.05 17.20
N ASN A 176 19.92 -25.17 17.73
CA ASN A 176 20.95 -25.95 17.05
C ASN A 176 20.45 -26.71 15.82
N ASN A 177 19.15 -26.99 15.71
CA ASN A 177 18.56 -27.64 14.54
C ASN A 177 18.34 -26.65 13.39
N ILE A 178 18.04 -25.38 13.69
CA ILE A 178 17.72 -24.36 12.67
C ILE A 178 18.99 -23.74 12.05
N GLY A 179 20.16 -23.94 12.68
CA GLY A 179 21.47 -23.49 12.18
C GLY A 179 22.19 -24.45 11.22
N GLN A 180 21.50 -25.47 10.69
CA GLN A 180 22.09 -26.47 9.77
C GLN A 180 21.47 -26.49 8.35
N GLU A 181 20.80 -25.41 7.93
CA GLU A 181 20.46 -25.17 6.51
C GLU A 181 21.16 -23.93 5.96
#